data_AF-A0A8K0UML9-F1
#
_entry.id   AF-A0A8K0UML9-F1
#
_cell.length_a   1.000
_cell.length_b   1.000
_cell.length_c   1.000
_cell.angle_alpha   90.00
_cell.angle_beta   90.00
_cell.angle_gamma   90.00
#
_symmetry.space_group_name_H-M   'P 1'
#
loop_
_entity.id
_entity.type
_entity.pdbx_description
1 polymer ?
#
loop_
_entity_poly.entity_id
_entity_poly.type
_entity_poly.pdbx_seq_one_letter_code
_entity_poly.pdbx_strand_id
1 'polypeptide(L)'
;MSDQSEPVQPAKHLFASLRLTEEEFARYSRATDITFKRPIGSGSNPIKVVGYGEDATAAIKAANPDGKDYIEVQWGPIDSMLWIMQRLEEQLRIPLKVWRLAGDGMVLDPGLLVGGHSLFRKENIELLLVPGNMMADYLSKNQKEHAWKILTPGISNSTDPMEKAQATFHLLGVKDSLSWEKYFAQRTRADSTIKGILDQYSGEELDPLLEQIRTSFSNVVGDTLIPEEQQHVIVDGLVPFRFETEDGWGDVIDADVMTRIYSPTKPSSVDVYWAYHHRTRWESVEFDCRLMYRVHDPVPSSDLGLPRGGTAPRVGREGWKLFFELGLADLPPGRRWKPIDQMEWGLKEADAKRIHEALFDTEERSPLKTVDKVATMRMLLAAAGIPFGVARTEDGDDGQDPERIATVRWELDHDEWIALNIRKACGVSLQRDANYKPRSADDDDDYPEDSDEDDDEEYDSDEDPNY
;
A
#
# COMPACT_ATOMS: atom_id res chain seq x y z
N MET A 1 -49.28 -29.69 44.26
CA MET A 1 -49.29 -28.93 43.00
C MET A 1 -47.84 -28.62 42.69
N SER A 2 -47.24 -29.46 41.86
CA SER A 2 -45.84 -29.34 41.45
C SER A 2 -45.82 -28.45 40.22
N ASP A 3 -45.23 -27.26 40.39
CA ASP A 3 -45.08 -26.26 39.34
C ASP A 3 -44.03 -26.78 38.35
N GLN A 4 -44.51 -27.37 37.25
CA GLN A 4 -43.67 -27.76 36.12
C GLN A 4 -43.48 -26.51 35.25
N SER A 5 -42.49 -25.70 35.59
CA SER A 5 -41.98 -24.71 34.65
C SER A 5 -41.37 -25.44 33.46
N GLU A 6 -42.01 -25.33 32.31
CA GLU A 6 -41.46 -25.83 31.05
C GLU A 6 -40.07 -25.19 30.83
N PRO A 7 -39.07 -25.97 30.39
CA PRO A 7 -37.78 -25.41 30.03
C PRO A 7 -37.99 -24.44 28.87
N VAL A 8 -37.79 -23.15 29.14
CA VAL A 8 -37.80 -22.09 28.13
C VAL A 8 -36.81 -22.51 27.05
N GLN A 9 -37.33 -22.95 25.90
CA GLN A 9 -36.49 -23.29 24.76
C GLN A 9 -35.69 -22.02 24.40
N PRO A 10 -34.36 -22.09 24.26
CA PRO A 10 -33.57 -20.94 23.87
C PRO A 10 -34.16 -20.42 22.55
N ALA A 11 -34.54 -19.15 22.54
CA ALA A 11 -35.18 -18.51 21.39
C ALA A 11 -34.34 -18.79 20.14
N LYS A 12 -34.86 -19.69 19.28
CA LYS A 12 -34.24 -19.97 17.99
C LYS A 12 -34.32 -18.67 17.18
N HIS A 13 -33.16 -18.11 16.84
CA HIS A 13 -33.00 -16.92 16.01
C HIS A 13 -33.20 -15.56 16.69
N LEU A 14 -32.34 -15.27 17.67
CA LEU A 14 -32.29 -13.97 18.38
C LEU A 14 -32.14 -12.80 17.41
N PHE A 15 -31.33 -12.94 16.36
CA PHE A 15 -31.10 -11.85 15.41
C PHE A 15 -32.30 -11.58 14.48
N ALA A 16 -32.90 -12.63 13.90
CA ALA A 16 -34.07 -12.49 13.03
C ALA A 16 -35.28 -11.89 13.77
N SER A 17 -35.40 -12.16 15.07
CA SER A 17 -36.44 -11.59 15.94
C SER A 17 -36.35 -10.06 16.13
N LEU A 18 -35.20 -9.44 15.79
CA LEU A 18 -35.00 -8.00 15.87
C LEU A 18 -35.58 -7.25 14.66
N ARG A 19 -36.15 -7.96 13.68
CA ARG A 19 -36.76 -7.35 12.49
C ARG A 19 -38.00 -6.57 12.88
N LEU A 20 -37.98 -5.28 12.56
CA LEU A 20 -39.08 -4.37 12.80
C LEU A 20 -40.19 -4.59 11.76
N THR A 21 -41.43 -4.39 12.20
CA THR A 21 -42.55 -4.22 11.28
C THR A 21 -42.37 -2.95 10.45
N GLU A 22 -43.15 -2.80 9.38
CA GLU A 22 -43.05 -1.63 8.50
C GLU A 22 -43.30 -0.31 9.23
N GLU A 23 -44.33 -0.28 10.09
CA GLU A 23 -44.70 0.91 10.87
C GLU A 23 -43.64 1.26 11.92
N GLU A 24 -43.08 0.25 12.59
CA GLU A 24 -41.99 0.42 13.54
C GLU A 24 -40.72 0.92 12.85
N PHE A 25 -40.37 0.36 11.69
CA PHE A 25 -39.23 0.81 10.91
C PHE A 25 -39.40 2.24 10.40
N ALA A 26 -40.60 2.62 9.96
CA ALA A 26 -40.91 3.99 9.56
C ALA A 26 -40.85 4.99 10.73
N ARG A 27 -41.17 4.55 11.96
CA ARG A 27 -40.98 5.36 13.17
C ARG A 27 -39.50 5.48 13.54
N TYR A 28 -38.77 4.37 13.50
CA TYR A 28 -37.34 4.31 13.75
C TYR A 28 -36.57 5.22 12.78
N SER A 29 -36.80 5.08 11.47
CA SER A 29 -36.10 5.84 10.43
C SER A 29 -36.29 7.35 10.54
N ARG A 30 -37.50 7.78 10.94
CA ARG A 30 -37.79 9.20 11.22
C ARG A 30 -37.08 9.73 12.46
N ALA A 31 -36.83 8.88 13.45
CA ALA A 31 -36.16 9.26 14.69
C ALA A 31 -34.63 9.30 14.55
N THR A 32 -34.06 8.52 13.64
CA THR A 32 -32.62 8.42 13.40
C THR A 32 -32.11 9.30 12.25
N ASP A 33 -33.01 10.09 11.65
CA ASP A 33 -32.73 11.04 10.56
C ASP A 33 -31.85 10.46 9.44
N ILE A 34 -32.24 9.30 8.89
CA ILE A 34 -31.52 8.60 7.80
C ILE A 34 -31.71 9.33 6.45
N THR A 35 -31.99 10.64 6.45
CA THR A 35 -32.47 11.39 5.28
C THR A 35 -31.38 11.81 4.28
N PHE A 36 -30.09 11.56 4.54
CA PHE A 36 -29.05 11.73 3.53
C PHE A 36 -28.86 10.47 2.68
N LYS A 37 -29.54 10.38 1.54
CA LYS A 37 -29.15 9.45 0.46
C LYS A 37 -29.27 10.07 -0.92
N ARG A 38 -28.13 10.17 -1.61
CA ARG A 38 -27.83 9.41 -2.84
C ARG A 38 -26.38 9.67 -3.24
N PRO A 39 -25.63 8.60 -3.52
CA PRO A 39 -25.35 8.43 -4.93
C PRO A 39 -25.44 6.98 -5.38
N ILE A 40 -26.08 6.78 -6.54
CA ILE A 40 -25.76 5.69 -7.47
C ILE A 40 -25.99 6.25 -8.89
N GLY A 41 -24.99 6.08 -9.76
CA GLY A 41 -25.03 6.11 -11.23
C GLY A 41 -23.59 5.92 -11.74
N SER A 42 -23.23 5.02 -12.66
CA SER A 42 -23.98 4.01 -13.42
C SER A 42 -23.15 2.72 -13.55
N GLY A 43 -23.79 1.55 -13.41
CA GLY A 43 -23.29 0.29 -13.99
C GLY A 43 -22.58 -0.71 -13.07
N SER A 44 -22.35 -0.44 -11.78
CA SER A 44 -21.68 -1.39 -10.88
C SER A 44 -22.54 -2.65 -10.66
N ASN A 45 -21.91 -3.83 -10.71
CA ASN A 45 -22.57 -5.07 -10.30
C ASN A 45 -23.03 -4.95 -8.84
N PRO A 46 -24.26 -5.39 -8.50
CA PRO A 46 -24.72 -5.37 -7.13
C PRO A 46 -23.82 -6.21 -6.24
N ILE A 47 -23.65 -5.76 -5.00
CA ILE A 47 -23.00 -6.57 -3.96
C ILE A 47 -23.98 -7.62 -3.51
N LYS A 48 -23.52 -8.86 -3.44
CA LYS A 48 -24.27 -9.96 -2.84
C LYS A 48 -23.99 -10.00 -1.33
N VAL A 49 -25.01 -9.88 -0.50
CA VAL A 49 -24.89 -10.00 0.95
C VAL A 49 -25.51 -11.31 1.41
N VAL A 50 -24.71 -12.16 2.07
CA VAL A 50 -25.13 -13.46 2.61
C VAL A 50 -25.02 -13.47 4.13
N GLY A 51 -25.77 -14.34 4.80
CA GLY A 51 -25.82 -14.36 6.27
C GLY A 51 -24.70 -15.18 6.90
N TYR A 52 -24.00 -14.63 7.89
CA TYR A 52 -23.07 -15.41 8.71
C TYR A 52 -23.81 -16.14 9.84
N GLY A 53 -23.97 -17.45 9.68
CA GLY A 53 -24.70 -18.31 10.61
C GLY A 53 -26.21 -18.36 10.35
N GLU A 54 -26.88 -19.37 10.93
CA GLU A 54 -28.29 -19.67 10.67
C GLU A 54 -29.23 -18.49 10.95
N ASP A 55 -28.93 -17.72 12.00
CA ASP A 55 -29.71 -16.56 12.44
C ASP A 55 -29.71 -15.42 11.41
N ALA A 56 -28.55 -15.10 10.83
CA ALA A 56 -28.41 -14.07 9.80
C ALA A 56 -29.02 -14.54 8.47
N THR A 57 -28.83 -15.82 8.12
CA THR A 57 -29.46 -16.42 6.93
C THR A 57 -30.98 -16.41 7.04
N ALA A 58 -31.53 -16.71 8.23
CA ALA A 58 -32.97 -16.65 8.48
C ALA A 58 -33.51 -15.22 8.35
N ALA A 59 -32.78 -14.22 8.87
CA ALA A 59 -33.13 -12.81 8.73
C ALA A 59 -33.16 -12.36 7.25
N ILE A 60 -32.17 -12.78 6.46
CA ILE A 60 -32.12 -12.50 5.02
C ILE A 60 -33.29 -13.14 4.28
N LYS A 61 -33.58 -14.42 4.52
CA LYS A 61 -34.72 -15.11 3.91
C LYS A 61 -36.06 -14.47 4.26
N ALA A 62 -36.21 -13.99 5.50
CA ALA A 62 -37.40 -13.26 5.92
C ALA A 62 -37.52 -11.86 5.28
N ALA A 63 -36.40 -11.27 4.87
CA ALA A 63 -36.34 -9.99 4.17
C ALA A 63 -36.62 -10.12 2.66
N ASN A 64 -36.33 -11.28 2.09
CA ASN A 64 -36.41 -11.49 0.64
C ASN A 64 -37.74 -12.18 0.26
N PRO A 65 -38.64 -11.52 -0.50
CA PRO A 65 -39.94 -12.10 -0.88
C PRO A 65 -39.80 -13.34 -1.78
N ASP A 66 -38.70 -13.46 -2.53
CA ASP A 66 -38.41 -14.63 -3.38
C ASP A 66 -37.82 -15.80 -2.58
N GLY A 67 -37.58 -15.63 -1.27
CA GLY A 67 -37.01 -16.66 -0.41
C GLY A 67 -35.53 -16.98 -0.67
N LYS A 68 -34.83 -16.13 -1.45
CA LYS A 68 -33.39 -16.25 -1.66
C LYS A 68 -32.62 -16.10 -0.34
N ASP A 69 -31.47 -16.74 -0.25
CA ASP A 69 -30.57 -16.72 0.91
C ASP A 69 -29.55 -15.59 0.88
N TYR A 70 -29.75 -14.61 -0.01
CA TYR A 70 -28.92 -13.42 -0.15
C TYR A 70 -29.76 -12.17 -0.45
N ILE A 71 -29.16 -10.99 -0.24
CA ILE A 71 -29.70 -9.69 -0.63
C ILE A 71 -28.71 -9.03 -1.58
N GLU A 72 -29.21 -8.48 -2.69
CA GLU A 72 -28.42 -7.64 -3.58
C GLU A 72 -28.52 -6.18 -3.13
N VAL A 73 -27.37 -5.53 -3.01
CA VAL A 73 -27.27 -4.11 -2.62
C VAL A 73 -26.53 -3.35 -3.71
N GLN A 74 -27.21 -2.34 -4.25
CA GLN A 74 -26.63 -1.44 -5.24
C GLN A 74 -25.64 -0.48 -4.55
N TRP A 75 -24.54 -0.17 -5.24
CA TRP A 75 -23.47 0.68 -4.73
C TRP A 75 -22.73 1.43 -5.85
N GLY A 76 -21.93 2.42 -5.48
CA GLY A 76 -21.00 3.13 -6.36
C GLY A 76 -19.65 3.43 -5.70
N PRO A 77 -18.61 3.79 -6.48
CA PRO A 77 -17.25 3.97 -5.96
C PRO A 77 -17.09 5.03 -4.86
N ILE A 78 -17.94 6.05 -4.87
CA ILE A 78 -17.94 7.13 -3.88
C ILE A 78 -18.77 6.79 -2.62
N ASP A 79 -19.33 5.59 -2.54
CA ASP A 79 -20.07 5.18 -1.37
C ASP A 79 -19.15 4.98 -0.16
N SER A 80 -19.66 5.30 1.02
CA SER A 80 -19.13 4.74 2.26
C SER A 80 -19.81 3.41 2.57
N MET A 81 -19.14 2.57 3.36
CA MET A 81 -19.74 1.35 3.89
C MET A 81 -21.03 1.63 4.66
N LEU A 82 -21.11 2.74 5.40
CA LEU A 82 -22.32 3.16 6.10
C LEU A 82 -23.51 3.31 5.15
N TRP A 83 -23.31 3.87 3.95
CA TRP A 83 -24.40 4.01 2.98
C TRP A 83 -24.88 2.67 2.45
N ILE A 84 -23.96 1.74 2.16
CA ILE A 84 -24.30 0.36 1.76
C ILE A 84 -25.08 -0.33 2.89
N MET A 85 -24.59 -0.21 4.13
CA MET A 85 -25.25 -0.78 5.30
C MET A 85 -26.65 -0.17 5.51
N GLN A 86 -26.83 1.13 5.35
CA GLN A 86 -28.16 1.76 5.43
C GLN A 86 -29.12 1.28 4.34
N ARG A 87 -28.66 1.04 3.11
CA ARG A 87 -29.51 0.45 2.05
C ARG A 87 -29.89 -0.99 2.37
N LEU A 88 -28.98 -1.74 3.00
CA LEU A 88 -29.26 -3.08 3.48
C LEU A 88 -30.23 -3.06 4.68
N GLU A 89 -30.10 -2.10 5.61
CA GLU A 89 -31.01 -1.91 6.74
C GLU A 89 -32.46 -1.70 6.28
N GLU A 90 -32.69 -0.94 5.21
CA GLU A 90 -34.03 -0.74 4.63
C GLU A 90 -34.68 -2.05 4.17
N GLN A 91 -33.88 -2.96 3.60
CA GLN A 91 -34.35 -4.28 3.15
C GLN A 91 -34.53 -5.25 4.33
N LEU A 92 -33.55 -5.28 5.25
CA LEU A 92 -33.56 -6.15 6.42
C LEU A 92 -34.54 -5.72 7.50
N ARG A 93 -34.85 -4.42 7.61
CA ARG A 93 -35.59 -3.79 8.71
C ARG A 93 -35.04 -4.16 10.09
N ILE A 94 -33.73 -4.40 10.20
CA ILE A 94 -33.02 -4.71 11.46
C ILE A 94 -32.03 -3.58 11.74
N PRO A 95 -32.12 -2.89 12.90
CA PRO A 95 -31.28 -1.73 13.21
C PRO A 95 -29.77 -1.96 13.04
N LEU A 96 -29.06 -1.04 12.36
CA LEU A 96 -27.62 -1.08 12.07
C LEU A 96 -26.72 -1.33 13.30
N LYS A 97 -27.18 -0.90 14.47
CA LYS A 97 -26.43 -1.02 15.73
C LYS A 97 -26.16 -2.47 16.17
N VAL A 98 -26.86 -3.47 15.62
CA VAL A 98 -26.79 -4.87 16.08
C VAL A 98 -26.08 -5.81 15.10
N TRP A 99 -25.48 -5.31 14.01
CA TRP A 99 -24.75 -6.11 13.03
C TRP A 99 -23.65 -5.29 12.34
N ARG A 100 -22.73 -5.98 11.64
CA ARG A 100 -21.74 -5.37 10.73
C ARG A 100 -21.69 -6.16 9.42
N LEU A 101 -21.09 -5.53 8.41
CA LEU A 101 -20.68 -6.23 7.20
C LEU A 101 -19.22 -6.65 7.33
N ALA A 102 -18.93 -7.82 6.79
CA ALA A 102 -17.60 -8.39 6.77
C ALA A 102 -17.30 -8.98 5.40
N GLY A 103 -16.04 -9.03 5.01
CA GLY A 103 -15.62 -9.59 3.74
C GLY A 103 -14.10 -9.71 3.70
N ASP A 104 -13.59 -10.67 2.94
CA ASP A 104 -12.15 -10.94 2.84
C ASP A 104 -11.46 -11.13 4.21
N GLY A 105 -12.20 -11.68 5.19
CA GLY A 105 -11.70 -11.91 6.54
C GLY A 105 -11.65 -10.68 7.46
N MET A 106 -12.22 -9.55 7.03
CA MET A 106 -12.21 -8.30 7.78
C MET A 106 -13.63 -7.87 8.13
N VAL A 107 -13.78 -7.14 9.24
CA VAL A 107 -15.03 -6.44 9.57
C VAL A 107 -14.90 -5.01 9.05
N LEU A 108 -15.80 -4.60 8.18
CA LEU A 108 -15.67 -3.34 7.44
C LEU A 108 -16.12 -2.16 8.31
N ASP A 109 -15.26 -1.15 8.44
CA ASP A 109 -15.58 0.08 9.16
C ASP A 109 -16.69 0.85 8.42
N PRO A 110 -17.74 1.36 9.11
CA PRO A 110 -18.80 2.13 8.47
C PRO A 110 -18.31 3.40 7.73
N GLY A 111 -17.23 4.04 8.19
CA GLY A 111 -16.63 5.22 7.56
C GLY A 111 -15.77 4.92 6.34
N LEU A 112 -15.46 3.64 6.07
CA LEU A 112 -14.64 3.22 4.94
C LEU A 112 -15.26 3.66 3.60
N LEU A 113 -14.48 4.34 2.77
CA LEU A 113 -14.82 4.62 1.38
C LEU A 113 -14.54 3.39 0.51
N VAL A 114 -15.57 2.91 -0.19
CA VAL A 114 -15.49 1.60 -0.85
C VAL A 114 -14.65 1.61 -2.12
N GLY A 115 -14.58 2.73 -2.85
CA GLY A 115 -13.78 2.83 -4.07
C GLY A 115 -12.28 2.64 -3.86
N GLY A 116 -11.78 2.92 -2.66
CA GLY A 116 -10.38 2.70 -2.29
C GLY A 116 -10.08 1.27 -1.84
N HIS A 117 -11.08 0.53 -1.37
CA HIS A 117 -10.86 -0.75 -0.68
C HIS A 117 -10.76 -1.93 -1.66
N SER A 118 -9.82 -2.85 -1.43
CA SER A 118 -9.47 -3.92 -2.37
C SER A 118 -10.64 -4.86 -2.71
N LEU A 119 -11.48 -5.16 -1.73
CA LEU A 119 -12.67 -6.00 -1.87
C LEU A 119 -13.65 -5.54 -2.95
N PHE A 120 -13.78 -4.23 -3.15
CA PHE A 120 -14.75 -3.64 -4.08
C PHE A 120 -14.22 -3.52 -5.51
N ARG A 121 -12.98 -3.97 -5.74
CA ARG A 121 -12.36 -4.07 -7.07
C ARG A 121 -12.65 -5.42 -7.74
N LYS A 122 -13.24 -6.38 -7.01
CA LYS A 122 -13.60 -7.71 -7.52
C LYS A 122 -14.88 -7.60 -8.38
N GLU A 123 -14.96 -8.34 -9.49
CA GLU A 123 -16.15 -8.35 -10.35
C GLU A 123 -17.42 -8.83 -9.63
N ASN A 124 -17.24 -9.79 -8.71
CA ASN A 124 -18.29 -10.40 -7.91
C ASN A 124 -17.98 -10.16 -6.43
N ILE A 125 -18.68 -9.20 -5.84
CA ILE A 125 -18.48 -8.81 -4.44
C ILE A 125 -19.50 -9.57 -3.58
N GLU A 126 -19.00 -10.40 -2.67
CA GLU A 126 -19.81 -11.05 -1.64
C GLU A 126 -19.42 -10.56 -0.25
N LEU A 127 -20.41 -10.08 0.51
CA LEU A 127 -20.26 -9.64 1.90
C LEU A 127 -21.07 -10.53 2.84
N LEU A 128 -20.59 -10.66 4.06
CA LEU A 128 -21.22 -11.37 5.16
C LEU A 128 -21.94 -10.39 6.08
N LEU A 129 -23.23 -10.61 6.31
CA LEU A 129 -23.99 -9.99 7.38
C LEU A 129 -23.68 -10.73 8.69
N VAL A 130 -22.91 -10.08 9.57
CA VAL A 130 -22.46 -10.66 10.84
C VAL A 130 -23.26 -10.05 12.00
N PRO A 131 -24.12 -10.82 12.68
CA PRO A 131 -24.79 -10.40 13.90
C PRO A 131 -23.79 -10.03 14.99
N GLY A 132 -24.08 -9.01 15.80
CA GLY A 132 -23.16 -8.54 16.85
C GLY A 132 -22.78 -9.62 17.87
N ASN A 133 -23.68 -10.55 18.18
CA ASN A 133 -23.41 -11.69 19.07
C ASN A 133 -22.52 -12.78 18.44
N MET A 134 -22.34 -12.76 17.11
CA MET A 134 -21.49 -13.69 16.36
C MET A 134 -20.14 -13.08 15.97
N MET A 135 -19.88 -11.81 16.35
CA MET A 135 -18.67 -11.09 15.93
C MET A 135 -17.38 -11.77 16.39
N ALA A 136 -17.33 -12.21 17.64
CA ALA A 136 -16.17 -12.89 18.20
C ALA A 136 -15.91 -14.24 17.51
N ASP A 137 -16.96 -14.98 17.18
CA ASP A 137 -16.86 -16.24 16.44
C ASP A 137 -16.34 -16.00 15.02
N TYR A 138 -16.89 -14.99 14.32
CA TYR A 138 -16.45 -14.61 12.98
C TYR A 138 -14.96 -14.27 12.96
N LEU A 139 -14.51 -13.37 13.84
CA LEU A 139 -13.11 -12.96 13.93
C LEU A 139 -12.20 -14.17 14.22
N SER A 140 -12.55 -15.03 15.18
CA SER A 140 -11.73 -16.20 15.50
C SER A 140 -11.52 -17.20 14.36
N LYS A 141 -12.43 -17.23 13.37
CA LYS A 141 -12.42 -18.20 12.27
C LYS A 141 -11.96 -17.62 10.93
N ASN A 142 -12.16 -16.33 10.73
CA ASN A 142 -12.03 -15.69 9.42
C ASN A 142 -11.07 -14.50 9.43
N GLN A 143 -10.49 -14.12 10.57
CA GLN A 143 -9.61 -12.96 10.64
C GLN A 143 -8.53 -13.03 9.55
N LYS A 144 -8.45 -11.98 8.73
CA LYS A 144 -7.48 -11.87 7.66
C LYS A 144 -6.07 -11.89 8.25
N GLU A 145 -5.30 -12.88 7.84
CA GLU A 145 -3.86 -12.96 8.13
C GLU A 145 -3.08 -12.50 6.91
N HIS A 146 -2.09 -11.65 7.15
CA HIS A 146 -1.18 -11.21 6.11
C HIS A 146 0.08 -12.07 6.13
N ALA A 147 0.54 -12.53 4.97
CA ALA A 147 1.76 -13.31 4.84
C ALA A 147 2.73 -12.58 3.93
N TRP A 148 3.89 -12.13 4.43
CA TRP A 148 4.88 -11.42 3.62
C TRP A 148 5.61 -12.32 2.61
N LYS A 149 5.85 -13.58 2.98
CA LYS A 149 6.61 -14.54 2.17
C LYS A 149 5.69 -15.36 1.28
N ILE A 150 6.18 -15.69 0.09
CA ILE A 150 5.51 -16.58 -0.87
C ILE A 150 5.85 -18.04 -0.53
N LEU A 151 7.12 -18.32 -0.26
CA LEU A 151 7.60 -19.67 0.01
C LEU A 151 7.46 -20.01 1.49
N THR A 152 6.96 -21.22 1.76
CA THR A 152 6.98 -21.76 3.12
C THR A 152 8.42 -22.09 3.52
N PRO A 153 8.94 -21.63 4.68
CA PRO A 153 10.31 -21.92 5.08
C PRO A 153 10.60 -23.41 5.14
N GLY A 154 11.72 -23.84 4.54
CA GLY A 154 12.17 -25.22 4.63
C GLY A 154 12.74 -25.57 6.00
N ILE A 155 12.74 -26.87 6.33
CA ILE A 155 13.26 -27.40 7.59
C ILE A 155 14.57 -28.13 7.30
N SER A 156 15.62 -27.85 8.08
CA SER A 156 16.89 -28.58 8.03
C SER A 156 17.32 -29.02 9.41
N ASN A 157 17.78 -30.27 9.51
CA ASN A 157 18.40 -30.83 10.72
C ASN A 157 19.92 -30.63 10.75
N SER A 158 20.50 -30.01 9.71
CA SER A 158 21.93 -29.74 9.67
C SER A 158 22.35 -28.76 10.77
N THR A 159 23.58 -28.89 11.26
CA THR A 159 24.19 -27.88 12.14
C THR A 159 24.93 -26.80 11.37
N ASP A 160 25.23 -27.03 10.08
CA ASP A 160 25.92 -26.08 9.22
C ASP A 160 25.02 -24.86 8.93
N PRO A 161 25.46 -23.62 9.27
CA PRO A 161 24.69 -22.42 9.01
C PRO A 161 24.32 -22.20 7.54
N MET A 162 25.17 -22.63 6.61
CA MET A 162 24.90 -22.50 5.18
C MET A 162 23.73 -23.40 4.77
N GLU A 163 23.80 -24.69 5.08
CA GLU A 163 22.71 -25.64 4.79
C GLU A 163 21.39 -25.25 5.47
N LYS A 164 21.44 -24.69 6.70
CA LYS A 164 20.26 -24.14 7.37
C LYS A 164 19.67 -22.97 6.59
N ALA A 165 20.49 -21.98 6.24
CA ALA A 165 20.04 -20.82 5.48
C ALA A 165 19.49 -21.21 4.12
N GLN A 166 20.14 -22.15 3.43
CA GLN A 166 19.70 -22.65 2.14
C GLN A 166 18.32 -23.30 2.21
N ALA A 167 18.08 -24.16 3.21
CA ALA A 167 16.79 -24.80 3.38
C ALA A 167 15.69 -23.81 3.81
N THR A 168 15.97 -22.98 4.81
CA THR A 168 14.97 -22.05 5.38
C THR A 168 14.55 -20.98 4.38
N PHE A 169 15.50 -20.47 3.59
CA PHE A 169 15.26 -19.33 2.70
C PHE A 169 15.29 -19.67 1.21
N HIS A 170 15.34 -20.97 0.87
CA HIS A 170 15.35 -21.47 -0.51
C HIS A 170 16.48 -20.88 -1.37
N LEU A 171 17.67 -20.68 -0.78
CA LEU A 171 18.78 -19.98 -1.43
C LEU A 171 19.24 -20.67 -2.74
N LEU A 172 19.66 -19.86 -3.71
CA LEU A 172 20.02 -20.28 -5.07
C LEU A 172 21.54 -20.33 -5.23
N GLY A 173 22.11 -21.45 -5.67
CA GLY A 173 23.53 -21.51 -6.06
C GLY A 173 24.50 -20.98 -4.99
N VAL A 174 24.32 -21.44 -3.75
CA VAL A 174 24.98 -20.88 -2.55
C VAL A 174 26.50 -20.91 -2.65
N LYS A 175 27.16 -19.79 -2.32
CA LYS A 175 28.62 -19.69 -2.23
C LYS A 175 29.14 -19.96 -0.82
N ASP A 176 30.27 -20.65 -0.74
CA ASP A 176 30.98 -20.87 0.51
C ASP A 176 31.39 -19.55 1.17
N SER A 177 31.05 -19.39 2.45
CA SER A 177 31.39 -18.21 3.23
C SER A 177 31.30 -18.48 4.73
N LEU A 178 32.17 -17.83 5.51
CA LEU A 178 32.13 -17.89 6.97
C LEU A 178 31.04 -17.01 7.59
N SER A 179 30.31 -16.24 6.78
CA SER A 179 29.29 -15.29 7.25
C SER A 179 27.86 -15.82 7.24
N TRP A 180 27.64 -17.09 6.89
CA TRP A 180 26.30 -17.69 6.83
C TRP A 180 25.55 -17.69 8.16
N GLU A 181 26.25 -17.88 9.28
CA GLU A 181 25.64 -17.78 10.61
C GLU A 181 25.06 -16.39 10.88
N LYS A 182 25.80 -15.34 10.49
CA LYS A 182 25.38 -13.94 10.65
C LYS A 182 24.22 -13.62 9.73
N TYR A 183 24.27 -14.08 8.49
CA TYR A 183 23.19 -13.93 7.52
C TYR A 183 21.91 -14.59 8.03
N PHE A 184 21.99 -15.84 8.50
CA PHE A 184 20.85 -16.57 9.01
C PHE A 184 20.22 -15.85 10.21
N ALA A 185 21.03 -15.43 11.17
CA ALA A 185 20.55 -14.71 12.36
C ALA A 185 19.88 -13.37 11.99
N GLN A 186 20.49 -12.58 11.11
CA GLN A 186 19.94 -11.30 10.69
C GLN A 186 18.65 -11.45 9.89
N ARG A 187 18.60 -12.36 8.91
CA ARG A 187 17.40 -12.58 8.10
C ARG A 187 16.24 -13.12 8.93
N THR A 188 16.49 -14.08 9.83
CA THR A 188 15.47 -14.60 10.76
C THR A 188 14.90 -13.52 11.66
N ARG A 189 15.75 -12.61 12.17
CA ARG A 189 15.31 -11.48 12.98
C ARG A 189 14.47 -10.50 12.16
N ALA A 190 14.93 -10.14 10.97
CA ALA A 190 14.20 -9.24 10.08
C ALA A 190 12.82 -9.83 9.71
N ASP A 191 12.76 -11.13 9.42
CA ASP A 191 11.51 -11.86 9.17
C ASP A 191 10.59 -11.87 10.40
N SER A 192 11.16 -11.91 11.61
CA SER A 192 10.38 -11.78 12.85
C SER A 192 9.85 -10.35 13.05
N THR A 193 10.63 -9.33 12.68
CA THR A 193 10.20 -7.92 12.75
C THR A 193 9.03 -7.66 11.80
N ILE A 194 9.14 -8.05 10.52
CA ILE A 194 8.04 -7.87 9.57
C ILE A 194 6.80 -8.66 9.98
N LYS A 195 6.96 -9.86 10.56
CA LYS A 195 5.82 -10.59 11.15
C LYS A 195 5.14 -9.77 12.24
N GLY A 196 5.89 -9.16 13.14
CA GLY A 196 5.33 -8.28 14.16
C GLY A 196 4.65 -7.01 13.63
N ILE A 197 5.06 -6.52 12.46
CA ILE A 197 4.35 -5.44 11.73
C ILE A 197 3.04 -5.99 11.16
N LEU A 198 3.07 -7.13 10.45
CA LEU A 198 1.89 -7.73 9.85
C LEU A 198 0.83 -8.16 10.87
N ASP A 199 1.25 -8.64 12.04
CA ASP A 199 0.36 -9.01 13.13
C ASP A 199 -0.44 -7.79 13.65
N GLN A 200 0.05 -6.55 13.48
CA GLN A 200 -0.69 -5.33 13.83
C GLN A 200 -1.85 -5.04 12.87
N TYR A 201 -1.77 -5.52 11.62
CA TYR A 201 -2.82 -5.40 10.60
C TYR A 201 -3.77 -6.61 10.58
N SER A 202 -3.72 -7.47 11.60
CA SER A 202 -4.55 -8.68 11.64
C SER A 202 -6.04 -8.34 11.71
N GLY A 203 -6.80 -8.72 10.67
CA GLY A 203 -8.21 -8.36 10.52
C GLY A 203 -8.47 -6.99 9.88
N GLU A 204 -7.43 -6.30 9.42
CA GLU A 204 -7.47 -5.02 8.71
C GLU A 204 -6.82 -5.15 7.32
N GLU A 205 -7.00 -4.16 6.44
CA GLU A 205 -6.25 -4.12 5.19
C GLU A 205 -4.77 -3.86 5.49
N LEU A 206 -3.90 -4.45 4.65
CA LEU A 206 -2.49 -4.09 4.72
C LEU A 206 -2.35 -2.64 4.26
N ASP A 207 -1.42 -1.91 4.88
CA ASP A 207 -1.11 -0.55 4.46
C ASP A 207 -0.83 -0.50 2.94
N PRO A 208 -1.44 0.44 2.19
CA PRO A 208 -1.25 0.56 0.75
C PRO A 208 0.21 0.64 0.32
N LEU A 209 1.07 1.30 1.10
CA LEU A 209 2.49 1.42 0.78
C LEU A 209 3.25 0.10 1.01
N LEU A 210 2.89 -0.69 2.03
CA LEU A 210 3.45 -2.04 2.21
C LEU A 210 3.04 -2.98 1.06
N GLU A 211 1.78 -2.92 0.63
CA GLU A 211 1.32 -3.67 -0.54
C GLU A 211 2.04 -3.23 -1.81
N GLN A 212 2.24 -1.92 -1.99
CA GLN A 212 2.96 -1.33 -3.12
C GLN A 212 4.42 -1.74 -3.15
N ILE A 213 5.13 -1.71 -2.01
CA ILE A 213 6.51 -2.20 -1.89
C ILE A 213 6.60 -3.64 -2.40
N ARG A 214 5.70 -4.51 -1.94
CA ARG A 214 5.73 -5.92 -2.32
C ARG A 214 5.37 -6.15 -3.78
N THR A 215 4.29 -5.55 -4.25
CA THR A 215 3.77 -5.74 -5.60
C THR A 215 4.77 -5.20 -6.62
N SER A 216 5.24 -3.96 -6.42
CA SER A 216 6.21 -3.32 -7.33
C SER A 216 7.51 -4.12 -7.39
N PHE A 217 7.99 -4.63 -6.25
CA PHE A 217 9.21 -5.43 -6.23
C PHE A 217 9.02 -6.77 -6.96
N SER A 218 7.87 -7.41 -6.77
CA SER A 218 7.50 -8.65 -7.47
C SER A 218 7.41 -8.43 -8.97
N ASN A 219 6.82 -7.32 -9.42
CA ASN A 219 6.69 -6.99 -10.85
C ASN A 219 8.07 -6.75 -11.48
N VAL A 220 8.96 -5.99 -10.83
CA VAL A 220 10.32 -5.78 -11.33
C VAL A 220 11.10 -7.09 -11.42
N VAL A 221 10.92 -8.02 -10.47
CA VAL A 221 11.50 -9.36 -10.54
C VAL A 221 10.85 -10.18 -11.66
N GLY A 222 9.53 -10.07 -11.86
CA GLY A 222 8.77 -10.72 -12.92
C GLY A 222 9.15 -10.28 -14.33
N ASP A 223 9.58 -9.02 -14.49
CA ASP A 223 10.11 -8.46 -15.75
C ASP A 223 11.46 -9.07 -16.15
N THR A 224 12.13 -9.80 -15.25
CA THR A 224 13.41 -10.44 -15.55
C THR A 224 13.22 -11.78 -16.26
N LEU A 225 14.28 -12.25 -16.95
CA LEU A 225 14.28 -13.56 -17.60
C LEU A 225 14.56 -14.74 -16.64
N ILE A 226 14.31 -14.56 -15.35
CA ILE A 226 14.51 -15.58 -14.32
C ILE A 226 13.27 -16.48 -14.26
N PRO A 227 13.40 -17.81 -14.07
CA PRO A 227 12.25 -18.69 -13.84
C PRO A 227 11.45 -18.32 -12.59
N GLU A 228 10.11 -18.45 -12.64
CA GLU A 228 9.17 -18.07 -11.57
C GLU A 228 9.57 -18.61 -10.18
N GLU A 229 9.99 -19.87 -10.07
CA GLU A 229 10.44 -20.46 -8.80
C GLU A 229 11.61 -19.67 -8.17
N GLN A 230 12.54 -19.19 -8.99
CA GLN A 230 13.69 -18.39 -8.54
C GLN A 230 13.29 -16.93 -8.26
N GLN A 231 12.29 -16.41 -8.98
CA GLN A 231 11.72 -15.09 -8.72
C GLN A 231 11.15 -15.02 -7.29
N HIS A 232 10.40 -16.05 -6.87
CA HIS A 232 9.87 -16.12 -5.50
C HIS A 232 10.95 -16.06 -4.42
N VAL A 233 12.11 -16.69 -4.65
CA VAL A 233 13.24 -16.61 -3.71
C VAL A 233 13.78 -15.19 -3.57
N ILE A 234 13.86 -14.44 -4.68
CA ILE A 234 14.33 -13.05 -4.69
C ILE A 234 13.30 -12.14 -4.00
N VAL A 235 12.01 -12.31 -4.30
CA VAL A 235 10.92 -11.56 -3.67
C VAL A 235 10.90 -11.79 -2.16
N ASP A 236 11.05 -13.05 -1.72
CA ASP A 236 11.15 -13.40 -0.30
C ASP A 236 12.47 -12.92 0.36
N GLY A 237 13.42 -12.42 -0.43
CA GLY A 237 14.63 -11.74 0.04
C GLY A 237 14.38 -10.31 0.49
N LEU A 238 13.27 -9.68 0.09
CA LEU A 238 12.88 -8.33 0.53
C LEU A 238 12.25 -8.39 1.93
N VAL A 239 12.71 -7.53 2.83
CA VAL A 239 12.17 -7.39 4.18
C VAL A 239 12.07 -5.91 4.57
N PRO A 240 10.86 -5.36 4.76
CA PRO A 240 10.65 -4.12 5.47
C PRO A 240 10.88 -4.31 6.97
N PHE A 241 11.55 -3.37 7.61
CA PHE A 241 11.76 -3.41 9.06
C PHE A 241 11.57 -2.05 9.74
N ARG A 242 11.39 -0.98 8.96
CA ARG A 242 10.82 0.28 9.42
C ARG A 242 9.80 0.78 8.41
N PHE A 243 8.66 1.19 8.93
CA PHE A 243 7.52 1.62 8.15
C PHE A 243 6.73 2.61 9.00
N GLU A 244 6.82 3.89 8.68
CA GLU A 244 6.08 4.98 9.32
C GLU A 244 5.53 5.87 8.19
N THR A 245 4.23 6.11 8.20
CA THR A 245 3.52 6.97 7.23
C THR A 245 2.59 7.93 7.97
N GLU A 246 2.41 9.12 7.42
CA GLU A 246 1.38 10.08 7.84
C GLU A 246 0.55 10.47 6.61
N ASP A 247 -0.77 10.40 6.75
CA ASP A 247 -1.70 10.74 5.67
C ASP A 247 -2.32 12.12 5.92
N GLY A 248 -2.44 12.91 4.85
CA GLY A 248 -3.12 14.20 4.81
C GLY A 248 -4.17 14.22 3.71
N TRP A 249 -5.45 14.33 4.07
CA TRP A 249 -6.57 14.40 3.10
C TRP A 249 -6.67 13.24 2.09
N GLY A 250 -6.08 12.09 2.41
CA GLY A 250 -6.10 10.90 1.56
C GLY A 250 -4.79 10.66 0.78
N ASP A 251 -3.84 11.59 0.86
CA ASP A 251 -2.51 11.46 0.28
C ASP A 251 -1.46 11.25 1.37
N VAL A 252 -0.39 10.52 1.05
CA VAL A 252 0.74 10.35 1.97
C VAL A 252 1.53 11.66 2.00
N ILE A 253 1.61 12.29 3.17
CA ILE A 253 2.34 13.56 3.36
C ILE A 253 3.72 13.34 4.00
N ASP A 254 3.90 12.25 4.74
CA ASP A 254 5.19 11.86 5.30
C ASP A 254 5.36 10.35 5.17
N ALA A 255 6.56 9.92 4.81
CA ALA A 255 6.94 8.51 4.82
C ALA A 255 8.39 8.31 5.24
N ASP A 256 8.63 7.36 6.14
CA ASP A 256 9.93 6.88 6.55
C ASP A 256 9.96 5.35 6.42
N VAL A 257 10.51 4.89 5.30
CA VAL A 257 10.52 3.48 4.91
C VAL A 257 11.95 2.97 4.89
N MET A 258 12.15 1.80 5.52
CA MET A 258 13.43 1.12 5.52
C MET A 258 13.27 -0.36 5.24
N THR A 259 13.92 -0.80 4.17
CA THR A 259 13.87 -2.18 3.69
C THR A 259 15.26 -2.74 3.46
N ARG A 260 15.35 -4.06 3.41
CA ARG A 260 16.59 -4.79 3.11
C ARG A 260 16.29 -5.86 2.10
N ILE A 261 17.15 -5.93 1.10
CA ILE A 261 17.15 -6.97 0.08
C ILE A 261 18.31 -7.90 0.42
N TYR A 262 18.01 -9.14 0.79
CA TYR A 262 19.01 -10.17 1.02
C TYR A 262 19.38 -10.86 -0.29
N SER A 263 20.68 -11.08 -0.53
CA SER A 263 21.09 -11.88 -1.68
C SER A 263 20.64 -13.33 -1.51
N PRO A 264 20.13 -13.98 -2.57
CA PRO A 264 19.78 -15.39 -2.55
C PRO A 264 20.99 -16.31 -2.77
N THR A 265 22.19 -15.79 -3.09
CA THR A 265 23.35 -16.62 -3.51
C THR A 265 24.54 -16.54 -2.56
N LYS A 266 24.66 -15.46 -1.79
CA LYS A 266 25.79 -15.22 -0.88
C LYS A 266 25.33 -14.45 0.37
N PRO A 267 26.13 -14.43 1.46
CA PRO A 267 25.72 -13.78 2.70
C PRO A 267 25.94 -12.26 2.65
N SER A 268 25.20 -11.59 1.78
CA SER A 268 25.21 -10.14 1.55
C SER A 268 23.79 -9.58 1.56
N SER A 269 23.68 -8.27 1.71
CA SER A 269 22.40 -7.57 1.64
C SER A 269 22.59 -6.10 1.25
N VAL A 270 21.52 -5.48 0.80
CA VAL A 270 21.46 -4.04 0.54
C VAL A 270 20.30 -3.44 1.34
N ASP A 271 20.61 -2.47 2.19
CA ASP A 271 19.58 -1.66 2.85
C ASP A 271 19.17 -0.53 1.91
N VAL A 272 17.88 -0.23 1.90
CA VAL A 272 17.27 0.90 1.21
C VAL A 272 16.52 1.73 2.25
N TYR A 273 16.69 3.04 2.19
CA TYR A 273 16.01 3.99 3.05
C TYR A 273 15.36 5.07 2.20
N TRP A 274 14.09 5.32 2.44
CA TRP A 274 13.27 6.33 1.78
C TRP A 274 12.68 7.26 2.83
N ALA A 275 12.94 8.56 2.67
CA ALA A 275 12.24 9.61 3.38
C ALA A 275 11.49 10.45 2.35
N TYR A 276 10.25 10.81 2.68
CA TYR A 276 9.41 11.68 1.90
C TYR A 276 8.65 12.61 2.84
N HIS A 277 8.58 13.87 2.47
CA HIS A 277 7.80 14.91 3.12
C HIS A 277 7.17 15.79 2.02
N HIS A 278 5.85 15.93 2.06
CA HIS A 278 5.12 16.86 1.21
C HIS A 278 3.95 17.48 1.98
N ARG A 279 3.96 18.80 2.12
CA ARG A 279 2.89 19.55 2.77
C ARG A 279 2.60 20.84 2.05
N THR A 280 1.44 20.89 1.40
CA THR A 280 0.89 22.13 0.85
C THR A 280 0.35 23.02 1.97
N ARG A 281 0.79 24.28 2.00
CA ARG A 281 0.29 25.34 2.91
C ARG A 281 -0.29 26.48 2.08
N TRP A 282 -0.97 27.40 2.75
CA TRP A 282 -1.63 28.55 2.10
C TRP A 282 -0.69 29.40 1.22
N GLU A 283 0.59 29.56 1.60
CA GLU A 283 1.56 30.39 0.86
C GLU A 283 2.92 29.68 0.62
N SER A 284 2.98 28.36 0.78
CA SER A 284 4.23 27.60 0.60
C SER A 284 3.95 26.12 0.37
N VAL A 285 4.87 25.43 -0.29
CA VAL A 285 4.92 23.97 -0.34
C VAL A 285 6.20 23.53 0.35
N GLU A 286 6.08 22.65 1.34
CA GLU A 286 7.20 21.93 1.92
C GLU A 286 7.34 20.64 1.13
N PHE A 287 8.46 20.42 0.47
CA PHE A 287 8.73 19.21 -0.30
C PHE A 287 10.19 18.81 -0.15
N ASP A 288 10.41 17.60 0.35
CA ASP A 288 11.70 16.94 0.30
C ASP A 288 11.51 15.42 0.22
N CYS A 289 12.33 14.77 -0.59
CA CYS A 289 12.42 13.32 -0.59
C CYS A 289 13.84 12.86 -0.86
N ARG A 290 14.22 11.75 -0.25
CA ARG A 290 15.58 11.21 -0.36
C ARG A 290 15.57 9.69 -0.34
N LEU A 291 16.19 9.11 -1.36
CA LEU A 291 16.50 7.69 -1.41
C LEU A 291 17.98 7.46 -1.09
N MET A 292 18.25 6.59 -0.13
CA MET A 292 19.59 6.22 0.30
C MET A 292 19.76 4.71 0.30
N TYR A 293 21.00 4.25 0.18
CA TYR A 293 21.31 2.82 0.24
C TYR A 293 22.57 2.54 1.06
N ARG A 294 22.71 1.30 1.51
CA ARG A 294 23.90 0.79 2.19
C ARG A 294 24.15 -0.67 1.82
N VAL A 295 25.34 -0.95 1.27
CA VAL A 295 25.73 -2.30 0.82
C VAL A 295 26.50 -3.05 1.90
N HIS A 296 26.06 -4.27 2.22
CA HIS A 296 26.73 -5.21 3.12
C HIS A 296 27.20 -6.43 2.34
N ASP A 297 28.52 -6.56 2.15
CA ASP A 297 29.11 -7.68 1.43
C ASP A 297 30.48 -8.06 2.04
N PRO A 298 30.55 -9.03 2.97
CA PRO A 298 29.43 -9.79 3.53
C PRO A 298 28.64 -9.01 4.60
N VAL A 299 27.52 -9.57 5.06
CA VAL A 299 26.77 -9.04 6.22
C VAL A 299 27.66 -8.99 7.49
N PRO A 300 27.61 -7.89 8.27
CA PRO A 300 28.48 -7.72 9.43
C PRO A 300 28.05 -8.58 10.62
N SER A 301 28.95 -8.74 11.60
CA SER A 301 28.69 -9.49 12.85
C SER A 301 27.86 -8.73 13.87
N SER A 302 28.04 -7.42 13.96
CA SER A 302 27.26 -6.58 14.85
C SER A 302 25.89 -6.34 14.24
N ASP A 303 24.88 -6.20 15.10
CA ASP A 303 23.61 -5.65 14.66
C ASP A 303 23.86 -4.35 13.91
N LEU A 304 23.35 -4.29 12.69
CA LEU A 304 23.34 -3.06 11.93
C LEU A 304 22.37 -2.15 12.66
N GLY A 305 22.93 -1.25 13.48
CA GLY A 305 22.15 -0.25 14.19
C GLY A 305 21.13 0.33 13.22
N LEU A 306 19.85 0.08 13.50
CA LEU A 306 18.80 0.79 12.84
C LEU A 306 18.96 2.25 13.26
N PRO A 307 18.87 3.21 12.33
CA PRO A 307 18.68 4.60 12.69
C PRO A 307 17.56 4.66 13.74
N ARG A 308 17.74 5.48 14.78
CA ARG A 308 16.67 5.66 15.77
C ARG A 308 15.44 6.21 15.05
N GLY A 309 14.25 5.78 15.47
CA GLY A 309 13.00 6.34 14.98
C GLY A 309 13.02 7.87 15.02
N GLY A 310 12.57 8.49 13.94
CA GLY A 310 12.58 9.94 13.72
C GLY A 310 13.94 10.54 13.35
N THR A 311 14.96 9.74 13.03
CA THR A 311 16.26 10.26 12.55
C THR A 311 16.69 9.57 11.26
N ALA A 312 16.61 10.29 10.15
CA ALA A 312 17.12 9.83 8.87
C ALA A 312 18.64 9.52 8.95
N PRO A 313 19.11 8.46 8.27
CA PRO A 313 20.53 8.21 8.12
C PRO A 313 21.22 9.38 7.41
N ARG A 314 22.51 9.59 7.69
CA ARG A 314 23.30 10.67 7.07
C ARG A 314 24.21 10.11 6.00
N VAL A 315 24.22 10.76 4.84
CA VAL A 315 25.13 10.42 3.73
C VAL A 315 26.59 10.43 4.23
N GLY A 316 27.34 9.39 3.88
CA GLY A 316 28.74 9.21 4.27
C GLY A 316 28.96 8.68 5.68
N ARG A 317 27.92 8.50 6.50
CA ARG A 317 28.03 7.86 7.83
C ARG A 317 27.59 6.41 7.78
N GLU A 318 28.30 5.54 8.49
CA GLU A 318 27.95 4.12 8.65
C GLU A 318 27.70 3.37 7.33
N GLY A 319 28.37 3.80 6.24
CA GLY A 319 28.25 3.19 4.92
C GLY A 319 27.04 3.65 4.09
N TRP A 320 26.21 4.56 4.61
CA TRP A 320 25.09 5.13 3.86
C TRP A 320 25.57 6.02 2.72
N LYS A 321 24.96 5.84 1.56
CA LYS A 321 25.20 6.61 0.35
C LYS A 321 23.90 7.13 -0.21
N LEU A 322 23.97 8.29 -0.85
CA LEU A 322 22.84 8.88 -1.55
C LEU A 322 22.57 8.12 -2.85
N PHE A 323 21.31 7.82 -3.13
CA PHE A 323 20.86 7.42 -4.46
C PHE A 323 20.46 8.69 -5.23
N PHE A 324 19.42 9.38 -4.74
CA PHE A 324 19.01 10.70 -5.19
C PHE A 324 18.29 11.45 -4.06
N GLU A 325 18.20 12.76 -4.20
CA GLU A 325 17.42 13.67 -3.37
C GLU A 325 16.73 14.69 -4.27
N LEU A 326 15.46 14.95 -3.97
CA LEU A 326 14.67 16.02 -4.57
C LEU A 326 14.08 16.86 -3.44
N GLY A 327 13.90 18.14 -3.67
CA GLY A 327 13.21 19.02 -2.74
C GLY A 327 13.03 20.42 -3.31
N LEU A 328 12.42 21.30 -2.53
CA LEU A 328 12.30 22.71 -2.89
C LEU A 328 13.25 23.55 -2.04
N ALA A 329 13.87 24.56 -2.65
CA ALA A 329 14.65 25.53 -1.90
C ALA A 329 13.75 26.37 -0.98
N ASP A 330 14.16 26.51 0.29
CA ASP A 330 13.61 27.50 1.23
C ASP A 330 13.94 28.93 0.76
N LEU A 331 13.21 29.42 -0.24
CA LEU A 331 13.11 30.85 -0.50
C LEU A 331 12.09 31.47 0.45
N PRO A 332 12.29 32.73 0.90
CA PRO A 332 11.47 33.30 1.95
C PRO A 332 9.97 33.24 1.56
N PRO A 333 9.12 32.68 2.44
CA PRO A 333 7.70 32.51 2.16
C PRO A 333 7.02 33.87 1.97
N GLY A 334 6.05 33.92 1.05
CA GLY A 334 5.24 35.11 0.78
C GLY A 334 4.66 35.11 -0.64
N ARG A 335 3.92 36.17 -1.00
CA ARG A 335 3.17 36.31 -2.27
C ARG A 335 3.99 36.18 -3.58
N ARG A 336 5.31 36.04 -3.51
CA ARG A 336 6.22 35.87 -4.66
C ARG A 336 7.04 34.58 -4.58
N TRP A 337 6.62 33.63 -3.74
CA TRP A 337 7.27 32.34 -3.65
C TRP A 337 7.20 31.65 -5.03
N LYS A 338 8.37 31.27 -5.53
CA LYS A 338 8.51 30.42 -6.72
C LYS A 338 9.26 29.17 -6.27
N PRO A 339 8.74 27.96 -6.54
CA PRO A 339 9.47 26.73 -6.26
C PRO A 339 10.79 26.74 -7.05
N ILE A 340 11.89 26.42 -6.37
CA ILE A 340 13.17 26.14 -7.04
C ILE A 340 13.56 24.73 -6.68
N ASP A 341 13.57 23.86 -7.67
CA ASP A 341 13.92 22.46 -7.49
C ASP A 341 15.38 22.33 -7.04
N GLN A 342 15.56 21.57 -5.97
CA GLN A 342 16.85 21.10 -5.49
C GLN A 342 16.97 19.62 -5.83
N MET A 343 17.83 19.30 -6.79
CA MET A 343 18.07 17.92 -7.23
C MET A 343 19.52 17.52 -6.95
N GLU A 344 19.73 16.44 -6.22
CA GLU A 344 21.07 15.85 -6.02
C GLU A 344 21.07 14.39 -6.45
N TRP A 345 22.04 14.03 -7.31
CA TRP A 345 22.24 12.65 -7.75
C TRP A 345 23.48 12.03 -7.08
N GLY A 346 23.29 10.91 -6.38
CA GLY A 346 24.34 10.26 -5.62
C GLY A 346 24.89 8.95 -6.22
N LEU A 347 24.09 8.24 -7.02
CA LEU A 347 24.44 6.91 -7.51
C LEU A 347 25.49 6.94 -8.64
N LYS A 348 26.68 6.40 -8.39
CA LYS A 348 27.75 6.31 -9.40
C LYS A 348 27.76 4.94 -10.09
N GLU A 349 28.42 4.84 -11.23
CA GLU A 349 28.56 3.57 -11.96
C GLU A 349 29.21 2.46 -11.12
N ALA A 350 30.27 2.81 -10.38
CA ALA A 350 30.93 1.88 -9.46
C ALA A 350 30.00 1.40 -8.34
N ASP A 351 29.08 2.26 -7.90
CA ASP A 351 28.11 1.91 -6.86
C ASP A 351 27.00 1.01 -7.40
N ALA A 352 26.45 1.33 -8.58
CA ALA A 352 25.47 0.48 -9.26
C ALA A 352 26.03 -0.93 -9.50
N LYS A 353 27.28 -1.02 -9.95
CA LYS A 353 28.00 -2.29 -10.08
C LYS A 353 28.12 -3.02 -8.74
N ARG A 354 28.53 -2.33 -7.67
CA ARG A 354 28.70 -2.93 -6.34
C ARG A 354 27.37 -3.42 -5.75
N ILE A 355 26.29 -2.68 -5.91
CA ILE A 355 24.94 -3.09 -5.47
C ILE A 355 24.52 -4.35 -6.22
N HIS A 356 24.67 -4.33 -7.55
CA HIS A 356 24.33 -5.46 -8.40
C HIS A 356 25.11 -6.73 -8.03
N GLU A 357 26.44 -6.63 -7.91
CA GLU A 357 27.30 -7.73 -7.49
C GLU A 357 27.00 -8.18 -6.06
N ALA A 358 26.58 -7.29 -5.17
CA ALA A 358 26.19 -7.64 -3.80
C ALA A 358 24.91 -8.46 -3.77
N LEU A 359 23.90 -8.15 -4.59
CA LEU A 359 22.63 -8.87 -4.59
C LEU A 359 22.68 -10.14 -5.45
N PHE A 360 23.34 -10.06 -6.61
CA PHE A 360 23.36 -11.11 -7.61
C PHE A 360 24.80 -11.55 -7.87
N ASP A 361 25.02 -12.85 -7.82
CA ASP A 361 26.28 -13.40 -8.29
C ASP A 361 26.39 -13.22 -9.82
N THR A 362 27.48 -12.61 -10.27
CA THR A 362 27.77 -12.30 -11.67
C THR A 362 28.63 -13.35 -12.37
N GLU A 363 28.98 -14.46 -11.68
CA GLU A 363 29.69 -15.56 -12.31
C GLU A 363 28.84 -16.24 -13.41
N GLU A 364 29.47 -16.74 -14.47
CA GLU A 364 28.77 -17.32 -15.64
C GLU A 364 27.82 -18.48 -15.32
N ARG A 365 28.06 -19.15 -14.18
CA ARG A 365 27.28 -20.28 -13.67
C ARG A 365 26.16 -19.85 -12.73
N SER A 366 26.10 -18.58 -12.35
CA SER A 366 25.03 -18.05 -11.50
C SER A 366 23.68 -18.21 -12.19
N PRO A 367 22.66 -18.72 -11.49
CA PRO A 367 21.30 -18.77 -12.03
C PRO A 367 20.72 -17.38 -12.28
N LEU A 368 21.31 -16.33 -11.67
CA LEU A 368 20.80 -14.95 -11.69
C LEU A 368 21.57 -14.02 -12.61
N LYS A 369 22.43 -14.55 -13.48
CA LYS A 369 23.25 -13.76 -14.43
C LYS A 369 22.43 -12.94 -15.44
N THR A 370 21.15 -13.27 -15.61
CA THR A 370 20.23 -12.58 -16.52
C THR A 370 19.66 -11.30 -15.92
N VAL A 371 19.81 -11.10 -14.60
CA VAL A 371 19.46 -9.82 -13.97
C VAL A 371 20.48 -8.79 -14.39
N ASP A 372 20.01 -7.68 -14.95
CA ASP A 372 20.88 -6.56 -15.27
C ASP A 372 20.89 -5.49 -14.16
N LYS A 373 21.81 -4.53 -14.28
CA LYS A 373 21.95 -3.43 -13.33
C LYS A 373 20.71 -2.54 -13.28
N VAL A 374 20.00 -2.32 -14.40
CA VAL A 374 18.79 -1.48 -14.42
C VAL A 374 17.68 -2.13 -13.63
N ALA A 375 17.44 -3.44 -13.81
CA ALA A 375 16.50 -4.21 -13.00
C ALA A 375 16.86 -4.12 -11.52
N THR A 376 18.16 -4.21 -11.18
CA THR A 376 18.61 -4.05 -9.79
C THR A 376 18.27 -2.67 -9.23
N MET A 377 18.48 -1.59 -10.00
CA MET A 377 18.13 -0.24 -9.54
C MET A 377 16.62 -0.05 -9.41
N ARG A 378 15.83 -0.61 -10.33
CA ARG A 378 14.36 -0.66 -10.23
C ARG A 378 13.91 -1.44 -8.99
N MET A 379 14.60 -2.52 -8.62
CA MET A 379 14.32 -3.27 -7.38
C MET A 379 14.58 -2.42 -6.13
N LEU A 380 15.61 -1.56 -6.12
CA LEU A 380 15.86 -0.63 -5.02
C LEU A 380 14.73 0.41 -4.89
N LEU A 381 14.27 0.98 -6.01
CA LEU A 381 13.13 1.92 -6.02
C LEU A 381 11.85 1.23 -5.55
N ALA A 382 11.56 0.05 -6.08
CA ALA A 382 10.40 -0.74 -5.68
C ALA A 382 10.46 -1.16 -4.20
N ALA A 383 11.64 -1.47 -3.67
CA ALA A 383 11.86 -1.76 -2.26
C ALA A 383 11.63 -0.54 -1.35
N ALA A 384 11.65 0.68 -1.89
CA ALA A 384 11.23 1.91 -1.23
C ALA A 384 9.74 2.24 -1.45
N GLY A 385 9.02 1.43 -2.23
CA GLY A 385 7.64 1.69 -2.61
C GLY A 385 7.51 2.67 -3.77
N ILE A 386 8.51 2.79 -4.63
CA ILE A 386 8.49 3.64 -5.83
C ILE A 386 8.38 2.73 -7.06
N PRO A 387 7.16 2.47 -7.59
CA PRO A 387 6.99 1.68 -8.82
C PRO A 387 7.51 2.47 -10.01
N PHE A 388 8.73 2.19 -10.46
CA PHE A 388 9.42 3.02 -11.43
C PHE A 388 9.87 2.24 -12.68
N GLY A 389 9.43 2.70 -13.84
CA GLY A 389 9.86 2.28 -15.16
C GLY A 389 11.17 2.97 -15.56
N VAL A 390 12.09 2.21 -16.14
CA VAL A 390 13.30 2.74 -16.77
C VAL A 390 13.42 2.12 -18.15
N ALA A 391 13.23 2.93 -19.18
CA ALA A 391 13.32 2.53 -20.56
C ALA A 391 14.70 1.95 -20.87
N ARG A 392 14.70 0.86 -21.64
CA ARG A 392 15.90 0.17 -22.13
C ARG A 392 16.12 0.37 -23.63
N THR A 393 15.15 0.99 -24.28
CA THR A 393 15.06 1.26 -25.72
C THR A 393 14.51 2.66 -25.91
N GLU A 394 14.74 3.25 -27.09
CA GLU A 394 14.28 4.62 -27.39
C GLU A 394 12.75 4.78 -27.29
N ASP A 395 11.99 3.72 -27.58
CA ASP A 395 10.52 3.71 -27.54
C ASP A 395 9.95 3.31 -26.17
N GLY A 396 10.80 3.06 -25.17
CA GLY A 396 10.33 2.66 -23.84
C GLY A 396 9.92 3.85 -22.98
N ASP A 397 9.02 3.62 -22.03
CA ASP A 397 8.54 4.64 -21.10
C ASP A 397 9.40 4.72 -19.83
N ASP A 398 9.55 5.94 -19.33
CA ASP A 398 10.21 6.27 -18.06
C ASP A 398 9.16 6.79 -17.07
N GLY A 399 9.40 6.58 -15.78
CA GLY A 399 8.63 7.22 -14.73
C GLY A 399 7.81 6.28 -13.86
N GLN A 400 7.00 6.87 -12.99
CA GLN A 400 6.17 6.08 -12.10
C GLN A 400 5.04 5.40 -12.87
N ASP A 401 4.93 4.08 -12.71
CA ASP A 401 3.84 3.28 -13.26
C ASP A 401 3.01 2.68 -12.11
N PRO A 402 2.21 3.51 -11.42
CA PRO A 402 1.29 3.02 -10.42
C PRO A 402 0.21 2.18 -11.12
N GLU A 403 0.33 0.86 -11.06
CA GLU A 403 -0.59 -0.08 -11.72
C GLU A 403 -2.06 0.07 -11.27
N ARG A 404 -2.36 0.76 -10.16
CA ARG A 404 -3.66 0.65 -9.47
C ARG A 404 -4.21 1.99 -8.98
N ILE A 405 -5.54 2.08 -8.97
CA ILE A 405 -6.26 3.13 -8.24
C ILE A 405 -5.96 2.95 -6.73
N ALA A 406 -5.60 4.03 -6.05
CA ALA A 406 -5.15 4.08 -4.64
C ALA A 406 -3.76 3.51 -4.32
N THR A 407 -2.86 3.37 -5.30
CA THR A 407 -1.42 3.31 -5.00
C THR A 407 -0.90 4.68 -4.61
N VAL A 408 0.04 4.71 -3.67
CA VAL A 408 0.76 5.93 -3.31
C VAL A 408 1.54 6.41 -4.52
N ARG A 409 1.19 7.57 -5.06
CA ARG A 409 1.95 8.23 -6.11
C ARG A 409 2.81 9.30 -5.46
N TRP A 410 4.12 9.17 -5.60
CA TRP A 410 5.03 10.17 -5.06
C TRP A 410 5.07 11.37 -6.01
N GLU A 411 5.03 12.57 -5.46
CA GLU A 411 5.34 13.78 -6.23
C GLU A 411 6.85 13.83 -6.45
N LEU A 412 7.32 13.26 -7.58
CA LEU A 412 8.75 13.31 -7.96
C LEU A 412 9.00 14.34 -9.07
N ASP A 413 8.04 14.57 -9.97
CA ASP A 413 8.04 15.52 -11.10
C ASP A 413 9.32 15.58 -11.97
N HIS A 414 10.20 14.60 -11.82
CA HIS A 414 11.53 14.51 -12.43
C HIS A 414 11.82 13.09 -12.93
N ASP A 415 10.79 12.37 -13.36
CA ASP A 415 10.86 10.97 -13.79
C ASP A 415 11.92 10.75 -14.89
N GLU A 416 11.95 11.59 -15.92
CA GLU A 416 12.95 11.51 -16.99
C GLU A 416 14.39 11.69 -16.48
N TRP A 417 14.59 12.62 -15.53
CA TRP A 417 15.90 12.86 -14.91
C TRP A 417 16.36 11.66 -14.10
N ILE A 418 15.48 11.06 -13.30
CA ILE A 418 15.78 9.86 -12.52
C ILE A 418 16.16 8.72 -13.47
N ALA A 419 15.35 8.45 -14.48
CA ALA A 419 15.58 7.35 -15.42
C ALA A 419 16.89 7.51 -16.20
N LEU A 420 17.16 8.72 -16.71
CA LEU A 420 18.42 9.05 -17.40
C LEU A 420 19.63 8.78 -16.51
N ASN A 421 19.58 9.21 -15.26
CA ASN A 421 20.71 9.04 -14.36
C ASN A 421 20.90 7.57 -13.92
N ILE A 422 19.82 6.78 -13.81
CA ILE A 422 19.90 5.31 -13.64
C ILE A 422 20.59 4.68 -14.84
N ARG A 423 20.17 5.00 -16.07
CA ARG A 423 20.79 4.46 -17.28
C ARG A 423 22.27 4.80 -17.36
N LYS A 424 22.64 6.05 -17.05
CA LYS A 424 24.02 6.51 -16.97
C LYS A 424 24.84 5.74 -15.94
N ALA A 425 24.32 5.55 -14.72
CA ALA A 425 24.97 4.75 -13.68
C ALA A 425 25.07 3.26 -14.07
N CYS A 426 24.13 2.76 -14.87
CA CYS A 426 24.15 1.38 -15.34
C CYS A 426 25.03 1.16 -16.58
N GLY A 427 25.40 2.22 -17.30
CA GLY A 427 26.17 2.19 -18.55
C GLY A 427 25.33 1.84 -19.79
N VAL A 428 24.05 2.22 -19.79
CA VAL A 428 23.07 1.89 -20.86
C VAL A 428 22.32 3.13 -21.35
N SER A 429 23.05 4.24 -21.53
CA SER A 429 22.47 5.50 -22.02
C SER A 429 21.81 5.35 -23.39
N LEU A 430 20.68 6.04 -23.56
CA LEU A 430 19.93 6.15 -24.81
C LEU A 430 20.35 7.39 -25.60
N GLN A 431 20.00 7.45 -26.89
CA GLN A 431 20.23 8.62 -27.73
C GLN A 431 19.42 9.82 -27.24
N ARG A 432 18.17 9.61 -26.82
CA ARG A 432 17.32 10.68 -26.26
C ARG A 432 17.91 11.32 -25.00
N ASP A 433 18.72 10.58 -24.23
CA ASP A 433 19.36 11.10 -23.02
C ASP A 433 20.31 12.28 -23.31
N ALA A 434 20.91 12.33 -24.52
CA ALA A 434 21.79 13.42 -24.91
C ALA A 434 21.06 14.76 -25.14
N ASN A 435 19.75 14.70 -25.36
CA ASN A 435 18.89 15.85 -25.63
C ASN A 435 18.08 16.28 -24.40
N TYR A 436 18.24 15.61 -23.26
CA TYR A 436 17.54 15.96 -22.03
C TYR A 436 17.87 17.40 -21.63
N LYS A 437 16.81 18.19 -21.40
CA LYS A 437 16.90 19.53 -20.85
C LYS A 437 16.18 19.52 -19.51
N PRO A 438 16.83 19.98 -18.43
CA PRO A 438 16.11 20.24 -17.19
C PRO A 438 14.94 21.19 -17.48
N ARG A 439 13.78 20.92 -16.86
CA ARG A 439 12.65 21.85 -16.87
C ARG A 439 13.17 23.22 -16.43
N SER A 440 12.99 24.25 -17.26
CA SER A 440 13.47 25.58 -16.92
C SER A 440 12.38 26.31 -16.15
N ALA A 441 12.78 27.19 -15.22
CA ALA A 441 11.83 28.01 -14.45
C ALA A 441 11.02 29.01 -15.31
N ASP A 442 11.38 29.14 -16.59
CA ASP A 442 10.75 30.03 -17.57
C ASP A 442 9.70 29.32 -18.43
N ASP A 443 9.52 27.99 -18.30
CA ASP A 443 8.56 27.21 -19.11
C ASP A 443 7.11 27.29 -18.57
N ASP A 444 6.87 27.88 -17.39
CA ASP A 444 5.54 27.98 -16.75
C ASP A 444 4.86 29.38 -16.95
N ASP A 445 5.47 30.32 -17.69
CA ASP A 445 4.91 31.66 -17.93
C ASP A 445 3.82 31.70 -19.05
N ASP A 446 3.42 30.54 -19.60
CA ASP A 446 2.39 30.41 -20.64
C ASP A 446 0.99 30.07 -20.08
N TYR A 447 0.73 30.30 -18.80
CA TYR A 447 -0.66 30.44 -18.34
C TYR A 447 -1.15 31.82 -18.80
N PRO A 448 -2.12 31.90 -19.73
CA PRO A 448 -2.75 33.18 -20.02
C PRO A 448 -3.28 33.71 -18.69
N GLU A 449 -2.77 34.86 -18.27
CA GLU A 449 -3.41 35.67 -17.23
C GLU A 449 -4.85 35.85 -17.72
N ASP A 450 -5.77 35.02 -17.22
CA ASP A 450 -7.20 35.31 -17.24
C ASP A 450 -7.29 36.62 -16.47
N SER A 451 -7.29 37.70 -17.24
CA SER A 451 -7.65 39.02 -16.78
C SER A 451 -9.05 38.88 -16.24
N ASP A 452 -9.14 38.65 -14.93
CA ASP A 452 -10.26 39.07 -14.11
C ASP A 452 -10.37 40.59 -14.31
N GLU A 453 -10.96 40.98 -15.45
CA GLU A 453 -11.62 42.26 -15.59
C GLU A 453 -12.74 42.20 -14.56
N ASP A 454 -12.46 42.81 -13.42
CA ASP A 454 -13.41 43.21 -12.40
C ASP A 454 -14.59 43.91 -13.09
N ASP A 455 -15.60 43.15 -13.51
CA ASP A 455 -16.96 43.63 -13.76
C ASP A 455 -17.57 43.89 -12.38
N ASP A 456 -17.15 45.01 -11.78
CA ASP A 456 -17.84 45.70 -10.72
C ASP A 456 -19.21 46.14 -11.24
N GLU A 457 -20.15 45.20 -11.39
CA GLU A 457 -21.57 45.51 -11.54
C GLU A 457 -22.07 46.03 -10.19
N GLU A 458 -21.97 47.35 -10.07
CA GLU A 458 -22.63 48.25 -9.13
C GLU A 458 -24.08 47.82 -8.91
N TYR A 459 -24.33 47.02 -7.86
CA TYR A 459 -25.68 46.75 -7.36
C TYR A 459 -26.21 48.05 -6.75
N ASP A 460 -26.82 48.87 -7.60
CA ASP A 460 -27.66 50.00 -7.22
C ASP A 460 -28.78 49.49 -6.31
N SER A 461 -28.64 49.76 -5.01
CA SER A 461 -29.66 49.49 -4.02
C SER A 461 -30.78 50.51 -4.19
N ASP A 462 -31.75 50.22 -5.06
CA ASP A 462 -33.02 50.93 -5.06
C ASP A 462 -33.75 50.64 -3.73
N GLU A 463 -33.75 51.65 -2.87
CA GLU A 463 -34.66 51.82 -1.75
C GLU A 463 -36.11 51.63 -2.23
N ASP A 464 -36.83 50.70 -1.62
CA ASP A 464 -38.30 50.64 -1.71
C ASP A 464 -38.90 51.23 -0.43
N PRO A 465 -39.34 52.51 -0.43
CA PRO A 465 -40.05 53.10 0.68
C PRO A 465 -41.55 52.97 0.43
N ASN A 466 -42.15 51.84 0.82
CA ASN A 466 -43.52 51.71 1.32
C ASN A 466 -43.93 50.23 1.33
N TYR A 467 -44.03 49.62 2.51
CA TYR A 467 -45.21 48.85 2.95
C TYR A 467 -45.11 48.45 4.43
#